data_AF-A0AA41G3W9-F1
#
_entry.id   AF-A0AA41G3W9-F1
#
_cell.length_a   1.000
_cell.length_b   1.000
_cell.length_c   1.000
_cell.angle_alpha   90.00
_cell.angle_beta   90.00
_cell.angle_gamma   90.00
#
_symmetry.space_group_name_H-M   'P 1'
#
loop_
_entity.id
_entity.type
_entity.pdbx_description
1 polymer ?
#
loop_
_entity_poly.entity_id
_entity_poly.type
_entity_poly.pdbx_seq_one_letter_code
_entity_poly.pdbx_strand_id
1 'polypeptide(L)'
;MSRLPDWLPRALAALLVLTLLAPVFGWAAGQVGYAEPLENAAEATGATDHASATGTAPFPDYGVAGLGGPTGTLLSAVVGTALTLLLGAGIGRLLGADADHGPN
;
A
#
# COMPACT_ATOMS: atom_id res chain seq x y z
N MET A 1 2.96 -13.71 29.85
CA MET A 1 2.40 -13.78 28.48
C MET A 1 1.10 -12.99 28.47
N SER A 2 1.15 -11.73 28.06
CA SER A 2 -0.04 -10.89 27.86
C SER A 2 -0.90 -11.53 26.76
N ARG A 3 -2.17 -11.82 27.05
CA ARG A 3 -3.10 -12.27 26.01
C ARG A 3 -3.25 -11.13 24.99
N LEU A 4 -3.11 -11.47 23.70
CA LEU A 4 -3.42 -10.51 22.65
C LEU A 4 -4.90 -10.12 22.75
N PRO A 5 -5.25 -8.86 22.43
CA PRO A 5 -6.65 -8.44 22.40
C PRO A 5 -7.47 -9.27 21.41
N ASP A 6 -8.70 -9.63 21.77
CA ASP A 6 -9.57 -10.51 20.96
C ASP A 6 -9.93 -9.93 19.57
N TRP A 7 -9.74 -8.62 19.35
CA TRP A 7 -9.99 -7.96 18.07
C TRP A 7 -8.81 -8.09 17.09
N LEU A 8 -7.59 -8.23 17.59
CA LEU A 8 -6.37 -8.25 16.78
C LEU A 8 -6.34 -9.39 15.75
N PRO A 9 -6.62 -10.67 16.10
CA PRO A 9 -6.60 -11.74 15.11
C PRO A 9 -7.68 -11.54 14.03
N ARG A 10 -8.83 -10.97 14.38
CA ARG A 10 -9.89 -10.65 13.42
C ARG A 10 -9.46 -9.53 12.46
N ALA A 11 -8.80 -8.49 12.97
CA ALA A 11 -8.28 -7.40 12.15
C ALA A 11 -7.18 -7.88 11.19
N LEU A 12 -6.25 -8.71 11.66
CA LEU A 12 -5.20 -9.30 10.80
C LEU A 12 -5.79 -10.21 9.72
N ALA A 13 -6.79 -11.01 10.06
CA ALA A 13 -7.49 -11.83 9.07
C ALA A 13 -8.20 -10.96 8.01
N ALA A 14 -8.83 -9.86 8.42
CA ALA A 14 -9.46 -8.92 7.49
C ALA A 14 -8.44 -8.25 6.56
N LEU A 15 -7.30 -7.80 7.11
CA LEU A 15 -6.20 -7.24 6.31
C LEU A 15 -5.67 -8.25 5.30
N LEU A 16 -5.42 -9.49 5.73
CA LEU A 16 -4.96 -10.56 4.85
C LEU A 16 -5.96 -10.80 3.70
N VAL A 17 -7.25 -10.91 4.01
CA VAL A 17 -8.30 -11.07 3.01
C VAL A 17 -8.29 -9.90 2.01
N LEU A 18 -8.21 -8.66 2.50
CA LEU A 18 -8.20 -7.48 1.64
C LEU A 18 -6.95 -7.43 0.74
N THR A 19 -5.78 -7.77 1.27
CA THR A 19 -4.53 -7.87 0.49
C THR A 19 -4.65 -8.90 -0.63
N LEU A 20 -5.27 -10.05 -0.35
CA LEU A 20 -5.49 -11.09 -1.36
C LEU A 20 -6.54 -10.71 -2.41
N LEU A 21 -7.54 -9.89 -2.04
CA LEU A 21 -8.54 -9.37 -2.98
C LEU A 21 -8.01 -8.22 -3.85
N ALA A 22 -6.97 -7.49 -3.41
CA ALA A 22 -6.40 -6.37 -4.15
C ALA A 22 -6.11 -6.65 -5.65
N PRO A 23 -5.43 -7.74 -6.05
CA PRO A 23 -5.21 -8.05 -7.46
C PRO A 23 -6.51 -8.33 -8.24
N VAL A 24 -7.55 -8.85 -7.57
CA VAL A 24 -8.86 -9.09 -8.20
C VAL A 24 -9.53 -7.76 -8.52
N PHE A 25 -9.47 -6.78 -7.61
CA PHE A 25 -9.97 -5.43 -7.88
C PHE A 25 -9.19 -4.73 -9.00
N GLY A 26 -7.86 -4.86 -9.01
CA GLY A 26 -7.02 -4.31 -10.09
C GLY A 26 -7.37 -4.91 -11.45
N TRP A 27 -7.57 -6.23 -11.52
CA TRP A 27 -8.05 -6.88 -12.73
C TRP A 27 -9.46 -6.42 -13.14
N ALA A 28 -10.40 -6.39 -12.20
CA ALA A 28 -11.79 -6.00 -12.47
C ALA A 28 -11.92 -4.56 -12.98
N ALA A 29 -11.10 -3.64 -12.46
CA ALA A 29 -11.02 -2.26 -12.94
C ALA A 29 -10.65 -2.20 -14.44
N GLY A 30 -9.71 -3.04 -14.87
CA GLY A 30 -9.35 -3.16 -16.29
C GLY A 30 -10.49 -3.69 -17.16
N GLN A 31 -11.31 -4.60 -16.64
CA GLN A 31 -12.45 -5.18 -17.39
C GLN A 31 -13.58 -4.19 -17.63
N VAL A 32 -13.77 -3.21 -16.75
CA VAL A 32 -14.81 -2.18 -16.90
C VAL A 32 -14.29 -0.93 -17.63
N GLY A 33 -13.04 -0.96 -18.12
CA GLY A 33 -12.42 0.19 -18.78
C GLY A 33 -12.28 1.40 -17.85
N TYR A 34 -12.04 1.15 -16.56
CA TYR A 34 -11.77 2.25 -15.62
C TYR A 34 -10.51 2.99 -16.07
N ALA A 35 -10.66 4.25 -16.44
CA ALA A 35 -9.57 5.17 -16.69
C ALA A 35 -9.40 6.07 -15.46
N GLU A 36 -8.17 6.20 -14.96
CA GLU A 36 -7.91 7.05 -13.81
C GLU A 36 -8.27 8.51 -14.13
N PRO A 37 -8.94 9.24 -13.22
CA PRO A 37 -9.29 10.64 -13.44
C PRO A 37 -8.08 11.54 -13.77
N LEU A 38 -6.91 11.20 -13.22
CA LEU A 38 -5.66 11.90 -13.48
C LEU A 38 -5.13 11.63 -14.89
N GLU A 39 -5.27 10.41 -15.40
CA GLU A 39 -4.91 10.04 -16.77
C GLU A 39 -5.77 10.82 -17.78
N ASN A 40 -7.09 10.83 -17.57
CA ASN A 40 -8.02 11.60 -18.42
C ASN A 40 -7.73 13.11 -18.38
N ALA A 41 -7.35 13.64 -17.21
CA ALA A 41 -6.96 15.05 -17.08
C ALA A 41 -5.63 15.34 -17.78
N ALA A 42 -4.67 14.43 -17.71
CA ALA A 42 -3.40 14.55 -18.43
C ALA A 42 -3.60 14.52 -19.95
N GLU A 43 -4.46 13.62 -20.46
CA GLU A 43 -4.84 13.58 -21.88
C GLU A 43 -5.53 14.89 -22.30
N ALA A 44 -6.52 15.35 -21.54
CA ALA A 44 -7.27 16.58 -21.83
C ALA A 44 -6.37 17.83 -21.82
N THR A 45 -5.26 17.80 -21.09
CA THR A 45 -4.31 18.93 -20.97
C THR A 45 -3.08 18.77 -21.86
N GLY A 46 -2.95 17.68 -22.61
CA GLY A 46 -1.77 17.35 -23.41
C GLY A 46 -0.51 17.09 -22.59
N ALA A 47 -0.67 16.78 -21.30
CA ALA A 47 0.42 16.54 -20.35
C ALA A 47 0.92 15.08 -20.33
N THR A 48 0.36 14.21 -21.18
CA THR A 48 0.73 12.78 -21.28
C THR A 48 2.21 12.58 -21.59
N ASP A 49 2.81 13.41 -22.45
CA ASP A 49 4.22 13.27 -22.88
C ASP A 49 5.24 13.73 -21.83
N HIS A 50 4.82 14.45 -20.79
CA HIS A 50 5.73 15.00 -19.77
C HIS A 50 6.02 14.04 -18.62
N ALA A 51 5.37 12.88 -18.59
CA ALA A 51 5.61 11.80 -17.64
C ALA A 51 6.74 10.85 -18.07
N SER A 52 7.63 11.26 -18.98
CA SER A 52 8.83 10.50 -19.30
C SER A 52 9.80 10.58 -18.11
N ALA A 53 9.83 9.50 -17.31
CA ALA A 53 10.72 9.38 -16.16
C ALA A 53 12.17 9.72 -16.59
N THR A 54 12.66 10.88 -16.15
CA THR A 54 13.97 11.41 -16.58
C THR A 54 15.15 10.70 -15.89
N GLY A 55 14.88 9.63 -15.11
CA GLY A 55 15.88 8.84 -14.42
C GLY A 55 15.37 7.46 -14.01
N THR A 56 16.28 6.61 -13.51
CA THR A 56 15.96 5.27 -13.00
C THR A 56 15.30 5.39 -11.63
N ALA A 57 13.98 5.50 -11.59
CA ALA A 57 13.23 5.34 -10.35
C ALA A 57 13.28 3.86 -9.91
N PRO A 58 13.46 3.55 -8.62
CA PRO A 58 13.37 2.17 -8.15
C PRO A 58 11.97 1.57 -8.32
N PHE A 59 10.94 2.43 -8.39
CA PHE A 59 9.53 2.07 -8.61
C PHE A 59 8.88 3.06 -9.60
N PRO A 60 9.19 3.00 -10.91
CA PRO A 60 8.53 3.85 -11.90
C PRO A 60 7.02 3.56 -11.88
N ASP A 61 6.21 4.62 -11.86
CA ASP A 61 4.74 4.53 -11.76
C ASP A 61 4.25 3.68 -10.57
N TYR A 62 5.04 3.61 -9.49
CA TYR A 62 4.80 2.75 -8.33
C TYR A 62 4.72 1.25 -8.66
N GLY A 63 5.19 0.87 -9.85
CA GLY A 63 5.29 -0.50 -10.32
C GLY A 63 6.66 -1.12 -10.02
N VAL A 64 6.73 -2.45 -10.12
CA VAL A 64 7.98 -3.20 -10.04
C VAL A 64 8.32 -3.72 -11.42
N ALA A 65 9.52 -3.39 -11.90
CA ALA A 65 9.98 -3.81 -13.20
C ALA A 65 9.92 -5.35 -13.35
N GLY A 66 9.28 -5.82 -14.42
CA GLY A 66 9.10 -7.26 -14.69
C GLY A 66 7.85 -7.89 -14.04
N LEU A 67 7.07 -7.14 -13.26
CA LEU A 67 5.77 -7.59 -12.76
C LEU A 67 4.64 -6.94 -13.56
N GLY A 68 3.74 -7.77 -14.12
CA GLY A 68 2.51 -7.30 -14.75
C GLY A 68 1.51 -6.74 -13.72
N GLY A 69 0.49 -6.01 -14.18
CA GLY A 69 -0.46 -5.27 -13.33
C GLY A 69 -0.94 -6.02 -12.08
N PRO A 70 -1.60 -7.19 -12.20
CA PRO A 70 -2.13 -7.91 -11.03
C PRO A 70 -1.05 -8.31 -10.01
N THR A 71 0.11 -8.76 -10.48
CA THR A 71 1.22 -9.16 -9.61
C THR A 71 1.86 -7.96 -8.93
N GLY A 72 1.97 -6.83 -9.63
CA GLY A 72 2.39 -5.54 -9.07
C GLY A 72 1.43 -5.06 -7.98
N THR A 73 0.11 -5.13 -8.22
CA THR A 73 -0.92 -4.75 -7.23
C THR A 73 -0.82 -5.58 -5.95
N LEU A 74 -0.65 -6.90 -6.06
CA LEU A 74 -0.48 -7.77 -4.90
C LEU A 74 0.78 -7.41 -4.11
N LEU A 75 1.90 -7.20 -4.79
CA LEU A 75 3.16 -6.85 -4.14
C LEU A 75 3.04 -5.50 -3.41
N SER A 76 2.47 -4.48 -4.04
CA SER A 76 2.23 -3.18 -3.42
C SER A 76 1.32 -3.28 -2.21
N ALA A 77 0.26 -4.11 -2.27
CA ALA A 77 -0.64 -4.34 -1.15
C ALA A 77 0.08 -4.99 0.05
N VAL A 78 0.93 -6.00 -0.20
CA VAL A 78 1.74 -6.65 0.84
C VAL A 78 2.73 -5.68 1.46
N VAL A 79 3.50 -4.98 0.63
CA VAL A 79 4.55 -4.06 1.08
C VAL A 79 3.96 -2.88 1.86
N GLY A 80 2.90 -2.26 1.34
CA GLY A 80 2.22 -1.16 2.01
C GLY A 80 1.65 -1.58 3.37
N THR A 81 0.94 -2.71 3.43
CA THR A 81 0.37 -3.24 4.67
C THR A 81 1.45 -3.52 5.72
N ALA A 82 2.55 -4.17 5.30
CA ALA A 82 3.66 -4.48 6.20
C ALA A 82 4.33 -3.21 6.74
N LEU A 83 4.60 -2.22 5.88
CA LEU A 83 5.19 -0.95 6.27
C LEU A 83 4.30 -0.18 7.25
N THR A 84 3.00 -0.10 6.99
CA THR A 84 2.05 0.57 7.89
C THR A 84 2.03 -0.09 9.26
N LEU A 85 1.97 -1.42 9.33
CA LEU A 85 1.96 -2.14 10.61
C LEU A 85 3.28 -1.96 11.36
N LEU A 86 4.42 -2.03 10.66
CA LEU A 86 5.74 -1.82 11.26
C LEU A 86 5.89 -0.42 11.84
N LEU A 87 5.50 0.61 11.08
CA LEU A 87 5.57 1.99 11.55
C LEU A 87 4.62 2.24 12.72
N GLY A 88 3.37 1.79 12.63
CA GLY A 88 2.40 1.94 13.70
C GLY A 88 2.84 1.26 15.00
N ALA A 89 3.33 0.00 14.90
CA ALA A 89 3.85 -0.72 16.04
C ALA A 89 5.14 -0.10 16.60
N GLY A 90 6.03 0.36 15.72
CA GLY A 90 7.29 1.01 16.09
C GLY A 90 7.06 2.32 16.84
N ILE A 91 6.22 3.21 16.30
CA ILE A 91 5.85 4.47 16.93
C ILE A 91 5.15 4.20 18.27
N GLY A 92 4.19 3.27 18.30
CA GLY A 92 3.49 2.90 19.53
C GLY A 92 4.44 2.38 20.61
N ARG A 93 5.46 1.61 20.23
CA ARG A 93 6.50 1.12 21.15
C ARG A 93 7.38 2.25 21.67
N LEU A 94 7.80 3.18 20.81
CA LEU A 94 8.64 4.32 21.21
C LEU A 94 7.89 5.23 22.19
N LEU A 95 6.64 5.60 21.87
CA LEU A 95 5.81 6.44 22.73
C LEU A 95 5.44 5.75 24.06
N GLY A 96 5.25 4.42 24.04
CA GLY A 96 5.01 3.65 25.26
C GLY A 96 6.25 3.52 26.15
N ALA A 97 7.44 3.41 25.56
CA ALA A 97 8.69 3.28 26.32
C ALA A 97 9.03 4.55 27.13
N ASP A 98 8.67 5.73 26.62
CA ASP A 98 8.86 7.01 27.33
C ASP A 98 7.89 7.18 28.51
N ALA A 99 6.67 6.62 28.41
CA ALA A 99 5.68 6.68 29.49
C ALA A 99 6.07 5.84 30.71
N ASP A 100 6.83 4.76 30.51
CA ASP A 100 7.31 3.88 31.58
C ASP A 100 8.53 4.47 32.33
N HIS A 101 9.13 5.57 31.85
CA HIS A 101 10.29 6.26 32.46
C HIS A 101 9.94 7.57 33.18
N GLY A 102 8.67 7.76 33.59
CA GLY A 102 8.20 8.97 34.28
C GLY A 102 8.94 9.27 35.61
N PRO A 103 9.18 10.55 35.94
CA PRO A 103 10.15 10.96 36.97
C PRO A 103 9.71 10.59 38.39
N ASN A 104 10.60 9.92 39.11
CA ASN A 104 10.60 9.81 40.57
C ASN A 104 11.00 11.12 41.24
#